data_AF-A0A442HNS7-F1
#
_entry.id   AF-A0A442HNS7-F1
#
_cell.length_a   1.000
_cell.length_b   1.000
_cell.length_c   1.000
_cell.angle_alpha   90.00
_cell.angle_beta   90.00
_cell.angle_gamma   90.00
#
_symmetry.space_group_name_H-M   'P 1'
#
loop_
_entity.id
_entity.type
_entity.pdbx_description
1 polymer ?
#
loop_
_entity_poly.entity_id
_entity_poly.type
_entity_poly.pdbx_seq_one_letter_code
_entity_poly.pdbx_strand_id
1 'polypeptide(L)'
;MSESRKLAAILAADVVGYSRLASADEDRTLARLRALRSDLIDPTIAVYNGRMVKRTGDGALVEFRSVVDAVRCAIEVQNGMVERNAGVPEDRRIEFRIGIHLGDVVEESDGDLMGDGVNIASRLEGVAAPGTICLSEDAYRQVKTRLDVSVSDLGDTQLKNIAEPIRVYSLRVGTAAHAAAPVTPELSEALLSTAAPPQLSIAVLPFANMSGDAEQEYFADGISEDIITALSKLSQLFVIARNSSFTFKGRNVNVQEVGRNLGVHYVLEGSVRKSGNRVRITAQLIDATTGGHLWAERFDRNLTDIFAVQDDVTQQIVDALALNLTKGDQQRLATEQTGNLDAYDSFLHGRERLWRFTKAENNRGRELLQRAVEFDPKFAPAYAFLAFANILDYSNQWSSSWSNAMAQAEMFAARAVALDDRYPYAHWALGIVELYSRRHEAAICSAKRLIALAPNLAEGHENLGYALHYSGKPEDALRCFDKAMALNPYYPDVYLHFQAQAMFQLRRYEEAIGILRRRLVRNPSTDVSRVLLAASYGHLGRFEEARREWQEVFRVNPQYSLEHRRKVLPYKDPNDFELIVDGLRKAGLV
;
A
#
# COMPACT_ATOMS: atom_id res chain seq x y z
N MET A 1 -22.53 49.87 -3.59
CA MET A 1 -21.23 49.19 -3.50
C MET A 1 -21.55 47.72 -3.30
N SER A 2 -21.15 46.85 -4.22
CA SER A 2 -21.63 45.47 -4.27
C SER A 2 -20.80 44.60 -3.32
N GLU A 3 -21.29 44.44 -2.10
CA GLU A 3 -20.85 43.36 -1.21
C GLU A 3 -21.20 42.03 -1.88
N SER A 4 -20.20 41.21 -2.17
CA SER A 4 -20.39 39.91 -2.81
C SER A 4 -20.29 38.83 -1.74
N ARG A 5 -21.42 38.17 -1.47
CA ARG A 5 -21.46 37.01 -0.56
C ARG A 5 -21.11 35.74 -1.33
N LYS A 6 -20.17 34.97 -0.81
CA LYS A 6 -19.73 33.70 -1.40
C LYS A 6 -19.32 32.69 -0.33
N LEU A 7 -19.42 31.41 -0.68
CA LEU A 7 -18.86 30.32 0.10
C LEU A 7 -17.36 30.18 -0.21
N ALA A 8 -16.51 30.18 0.81
CA ALA A 8 -15.07 30.05 0.64
C ALA A 8 -14.42 29.21 1.75
N ALA A 9 -13.28 28.59 1.43
CA ALA A 9 -12.43 27.98 2.44
C ALA A 9 -11.42 29.03 2.94
N ILE A 10 -11.46 29.31 4.24
CA ILE A 10 -10.63 30.34 4.87
C ILE A 10 -9.58 29.66 5.73
N LEU A 11 -8.31 29.99 5.48
CA LEU A 11 -7.15 29.57 6.27
C LEU A 11 -6.64 30.78 7.05
N ALA A 12 -6.66 30.69 8.37
CA ALA A 12 -6.01 31.63 9.27
C ALA A 12 -4.76 30.98 9.86
N ALA A 13 -3.64 31.69 9.90
CA ALA A 13 -2.39 31.19 10.46
C ALA A 13 -1.70 32.25 11.32
N ASP A 14 -1.02 31.83 12.39
CA ASP A 14 -0.27 32.70 13.30
C ASP A 14 1.01 32.05 13.84
N VAL A 15 2.01 32.86 14.21
CA VAL A 15 3.30 32.37 14.75
C VAL A 15 3.24 32.21 16.26
N VAL A 16 3.59 31.03 16.74
CA VAL A 16 3.58 30.72 18.18
C VAL A 16 4.65 31.53 18.91
N GLY A 17 4.20 32.39 19.84
CA GLY A 17 5.11 33.11 20.74
C GLY A 17 5.98 34.15 20.03
N TYR A 18 5.50 34.73 18.93
CA TYR A 18 6.23 35.71 18.14
C TYR A 18 6.83 36.86 18.97
N SER A 19 6.06 37.45 19.90
CA SER A 19 6.56 38.54 20.75
C SER A 19 7.78 38.13 21.59
N ARG A 20 7.85 36.86 22.03
CA ARG A 20 9.00 36.29 22.74
C ARG A 20 10.21 36.12 21.80
N LEU A 21 9.99 35.59 20.60
CA LEU A 21 11.03 35.38 19.59
C LEU A 21 11.61 36.72 19.12
N ALA A 22 10.76 37.73 18.91
CA ALA A 22 11.18 39.07 18.53
C ALA A 22 11.95 39.78 19.65
N SER A 23 11.55 39.60 20.91
CA SER A 23 12.27 40.19 22.07
C SER A 23 13.66 39.59 22.29
N ALA A 24 13.92 38.37 21.80
CA ALA A 24 15.21 37.71 21.94
C ALA A 24 16.22 38.13 20.85
N ASP A 25 15.76 38.31 19.61
CA ASP A 25 16.56 38.76 18.46
C ASP A 25 15.59 39.16 17.32
N GLU A 26 15.20 40.44 17.30
CA GLU A 26 14.16 40.96 16.39
C GLU A 26 14.57 40.86 14.93
N ASP A 27 15.78 41.34 14.59
CA ASP A 27 16.29 41.36 13.22
C ASP A 27 16.39 39.95 12.64
N ARG A 28 16.87 38.98 13.44
CA ARG A 28 17.02 37.60 12.99
C ARG A 28 15.68 36.87 12.87
N THR A 29 14.76 37.10 13.81
CA THR A 29 13.40 36.54 13.74
C THR A 29 12.66 37.05 12.51
N LEU A 30 12.74 38.36 12.24
CA LEU A 30 12.13 38.99 11.06
C LEU A 30 12.76 38.50 9.75
N ALA A 31 14.09 38.41 9.68
CA ALA A 31 14.77 37.89 8.49
C ALA A 31 14.38 36.43 8.19
N ARG A 32 14.29 35.59 9.23
CA ARG A 32 13.88 34.20 9.07
C ARG A 32 12.41 34.07 8.68
N LEU A 33 11.52 34.86 9.27
CA LEU A 33 10.11 34.86 8.88
C LEU A 33 9.92 35.31 7.42
N ARG A 34 10.70 36.29 6.95
CA ARG A 34 10.72 36.71 5.54
C ARG A 34 11.19 35.59 4.60
N ALA A 35 12.25 34.87 4.97
CA ALA A 35 12.74 33.72 4.20
C ALA A 35 11.69 32.59 4.14
N LEU A 36 11.05 32.26 5.27
CA LEU A 36 9.98 31.26 5.30
C LEU A 36 8.78 31.67 4.42
N ARG A 37 8.46 32.96 4.37
CA ARG A 37 7.41 33.48 3.48
C ARG A 37 7.77 33.32 2.01
N SER A 38 8.97 33.78 1.64
CA SER A 38 9.47 33.73 0.26
C SER A 38 9.67 32.30 -0.26
N ASP A 39 10.25 31.42 0.56
CA ASP A 39 10.80 30.14 0.11
C ASP A 39 9.89 28.94 0.36
N LEU A 40 8.80 29.13 1.11
CA LEU A 40 7.86 28.07 1.46
C LEU A 40 6.41 28.55 1.39
N ILE A 41 6.02 29.53 2.20
CA ILE A 41 4.59 29.84 2.39
C ILE A 41 3.95 30.41 1.12
N ASP A 42 4.55 31.43 0.51
CA ASP A 42 3.96 32.09 -0.65
C ASP A 42 3.97 31.20 -1.91
N PRO A 43 5.06 30.46 -2.21
CA PRO A 43 5.04 29.47 -3.30
C PRO A 43 3.98 28.38 -3.10
N THR A 44 3.86 27.81 -1.89
CA THR A 44 2.89 26.75 -1.60
C THR A 44 1.45 27.28 -1.71
N ILE A 45 1.16 28.50 -1.25
CA ILE A 45 -0.16 29.13 -1.46
C ILE A 45 -0.47 29.27 -2.97
N ALA A 46 0.50 29.68 -3.78
CA ALA A 46 0.31 29.81 -5.22
C ALA A 46 0.06 28.45 -5.91
N VAL A 47 0.81 27.40 -5.54
CA VAL A 47 0.64 26.03 -6.07
C VAL A 47 -0.78 25.51 -5.85
N TYR A 48 -1.36 25.80 -4.68
CA TYR A 48 -2.72 25.38 -4.32
C TYR A 48 -3.79 26.43 -4.61
N ASN A 49 -3.52 27.39 -5.51
CA ASN A 49 -4.49 28.40 -5.97
C ASN A 49 -5.12 29.23 -4.83
N GLY A 50 -4.37 29.47 -3.74
CA GLY A 50 -4.79 30.33 -2.65
C GLY A 50 -4.59 31.81 -2.97
N ARG A 51 -5.51 32.66 -2.49
CA ARG A 51 -5.42 34.11 -2.56
C ARG A 51 -5.08 34.66 -1.17
N MET A 52 -3.93 35.32 -1.04
CA MET A 52 -3.58 36.06 0.17
C MET A 52 -4.56 37.23 0.35
N VAL A 53 -5.34 37.22 1.42
CA VAL A 53 -6.34 38.27 1.71
C VAL A 53 -5.67 39.38 2.51
N LYS A 54 -5.01 39.03 3.62
CA LYS A 54 -4.24 39.99 4.43
C LYS A 54 -3.13 39.32 5.24
N ARG A 55 -2.12 40.11 5.58
CA ARG A 55 -1.06 39.74 6.52
C ARG A 55 -1.17 40.62 7.76
N THR A 56 -1.23 40.02 8.93
CA THR A 56 -1.35 40.72 10.21
C THR A 56 -0.08 40.50 11.02
N GLY A 57 0.99 41.23 10.67
CA GLY A 57 2.29 41.10 11.32
C GLY A 57 2.91 39.72 11.08
N ASP A 58 2.80 38.85 12.07
CA ASP A 58 3.19 37.45 12.11
C ASP A 58 2.13 36.48 11.55
N GLY A 59 0.86 36.87 11.56
CA GLY A 59 -0.25 36.09 11.03
C GLY A 59 -0.59 36.32 9.54
N ALA A 60 -1.40 35.43 8.99
CA ALA A 60 -1.89 35.48 7.61
C ALA A 60 -3.32 34.96 7.49
N LEU A 61 -4.10 35.58 6.58
CA LEU A 61 -5.42 35.13 6.17
C LEU A 61 -5.41 34.84 4.67
N VAL A 62 -5.79 33.62 4.30
CA VAL A 62 -5.74 33.12 2.92
C VAL A 62 -7.08 32.52 2.54
N GLU A 63 -7.57 32.88 1.37
CA GLU A 63 -8.79 32.36 0.78
C GLU A 63 -8.49 31.28 -0.25
N PHE A 64 -9.25 30.19 -0.22
CA PHE A 64 -9.24 29.16 -1.24
C PHE A 64 -10.65 28.91 -1.76
N ARG A 65 -10.76 28.61 -3.06
CA ARG A 65 -12.01 28.17 -3.69
C ARG A 65 -12.34 26.70 -3.37
N SER A 66 -11.36 25.96 -2.87
CA SER A 66 -11.45 24.53 -2.55
C SER A 66 -10.90 24.29 -1.15
N VAL A 67 -11.70 23.68 -0.29
CA VAL A 67 -11.25 23.27 1.05
C VAL A 67 -10.17 22.19 0.98
N VAL A 68 -10.17 21.36 -0.07
CA VAL A 68 -9.12 20.36 -0.30
C VAL A 68 -7.77 21.06 -0.51
N ASP A 69 -7.77 22.15 -1.29
CA ASP A 69 -6.56 22.89 -1.61
C ASP A 69 -6.06 23.67 -0.38
N ALA A 70 -6.98 24.26 0.40
CA ALA A 70 -6.65 24.90 1.67
C ALA A 70 -5.95 23.93 2.63
N VAL A 71 -6.49 22.72 2.78
CA VAL A 71 -5.95 21.73 3.71
C VAL A 71 -4.62 21.15 3.20
N ARG A 72 -4.48 20.89 1.89
CA ARG A 72 -3.21 20.45 1.30
C ARG A 72 -2.12 21.49 1.43
N CYS A 73 -2.45 22.77 1.17
CA CYS A 73 -1.56 23.89 1.37
C CYS A 73 -1.06 23.96 2.83
N ALA A 74 -1.98 23.87 3.80
CA ALA A 74 -1.63 23.90 5.21
C ALA A 74 -0.74 22.72 5.64
N ILE A 75 -1.01 21.51 5.12
CA ILE A 75 -0.18 20.32 5.38
C ILE A 75 1.23 20.50 4.81
N GLU A 76 1.35 20.98 3.58
CA GLU A 76 2.66 21.17 2.95
C GLU A 76 3.48 22.26 3.65
N VAL A 77 2.83 23.38 4.03
CA VAL A 77 3.48 24.42 4.82
C VAL A 77 3.99 23.86 6.16
N GLN A 78 3.16 23.14 6.91
CA GLN A 78 3.59 22.59 8.20
C GLN A 78 4.68 21.50 8.06
N ASN A 79 4.65 20.67 7.01
CA ASN A 79 5.73 19.69 6.74
C ASN A 79 7.05 20.41 6.41
N GLY A 80 7.01 21.41 5.53
CA GLY A 80 8.19 22.21 5.20
C GLY A 80 8.75 22.98 6.40
N MET A 81 7.90 23.32 7.38
CA MET A 81 8.31 23.92 8.65
C MET A 81 9.00 22.92 9.59
N VAL A 82 8.58 21.64 9.60
CA VAL A 82 9.28 20.58 10.36
C VAL A 82 10.72 20.42 9.84
N GLU A 83 10.89 20.33 8.53
CA GLU A 83 12.22 20.22 7.90
C GLU A 83 13.10 21.44 8.19
N ARG A 84 12.56 22.65 8.07
CA ARG A 84 13.31 23.92 8.29
C ARG A 84 13.55 24.26 9.76
N ASN A 85 12.91 23.54 10.68
CA ASN A 85 13.21 23.59 12.11
C ASN A 85 14.14 22.46 12.56
N ALA A 86 14.46 21.50 11.68
CA ALA A 86 15.44 20.45 11.97
C ALA A 86 16.82 21.07 12.24
N GLY A 87 17.41 20.73 13.39
CA GLY A 87 18.71 21.29 13.82
C GLY A 87 18.65 22.71 14.41
N VAL A 88 17.46 23.31 14.56
CA VAL A 88 17.29 24.61 15.22
C VAL A 88 16.94 24.42 16.71
N PRO A 89 17.61 25.12 17.64
CA PRO A 89 17.27 25.12 19.05
C PRO A 89 15.80 25.47 19.30
N GLU A 90 15.15 24.77 20.24
CA GLU A 90 13.72 24.87 20.50
C GLU A 90 13.26 26.29 20.84
N ASP A 91 14.08 27.04 21.59
CA ASP A 91 13.84 28.43 21.98
C ASP A 91 13.82 29.41 20.79
N ARG A 92 14.34 28.98 19.62
CA ARG A 92 14.45 29.74 18.36
C ARG A 92 13.64 29.17 17.21
N ARG A 93 12.80 28.15 17.43
CA ARG A 93 11.92 27.61 16.37
C ARG A 93 10.79 28.58 16.06
N ILE A 94 10.43 28.68 14.78
CA ILE A 94 9.21 29.37 14.34
C ILE A 94 8.20 28.26 14.07
N GLU A 95 7.07 28.27 14.78
CA GLU A 95 6.00 27.29 14.61
C GLU A 95 4.70 28.02 14.30
N PHE A 96 3.90 27.48 13.39
CA PHE A 96 2.61 28.07 13.04
C PHE A 96 1.47 27.29 13.69
N ARG A 97 0.41 28.01 14.06
CA ARG A 97 -0.93 27.47 14.27
C ARG A 97 -1.76 27.78 13.04
N ILE A 98 -2.59 26.85 12.61
CA ILE A 98 -3.45 27.05 11.44
C ILE A 98 -4.89 26.65 11.78
N GLY A 99 -5.86 27.47 11.40
CA GLY A 99 -7.28 27.18 11.47
C GLY A 99 -7.92 27.25 10.09
N ILE A 100 -8.74 26.25 9.73
CA ILE A 100 -9.42 26.19 8.44
C ILE A 100 -10.92 25.97 8.64
N HIS A 101 -11.71 26.82 7.99
CA HIS A 101 -13.17 26.72 7.98
C HIS A 101 -13.72 26.91 6.57
N LEU A 102 -14.80 26.20 6.26
CA LEU A 102 -15.59 26.40 5.04
C LEU A 102 -16.90 27.09 5.44
N GLY A 103 -17.10 28.33 5.00
CA GLY A 103 -18.27 29.10 5.40
C GLY A 103 -18.50 30.32 4.51
N ASP A 104 -19.66 30.95 4.71
CA ASP A 104 -20.03 32.16 3.98
C ASP A 104 -19.16 33.34 4.44
N VAL A 105 -18.66 34.08 3.46
CA VAL A 105 -17.91 35.32 3.65
C VAL A 105 -18.46 36.42 2.75
N VAL A 106 -18.28 37.64 3.21
CA VAL A 106 -18.58 38.86 2.44
C VAL A 106 -17.25 39.45 2.00
N GLU A 107 -17.09 39.61 0.68
CA GLU A 107 -15.94 40.30 0.11
C GLU A 107 -16.26 41.79 -0.01
N GLU A 108 -15.42 42.61 0.63
CA GLU A 108 -15.49 44.06 0.56
C GLU A 108 -14.81 44.61 -0.71
N SER A 109 -15.04 45.88 -1.03
CA SER A 109 -14.54 46.51 -2.25
C SER A 109 -13.01 46.61 -2.34
N ASP A 110 -12.32 46.51 -1.21
CA ASP A 110 -10.85 46.49 -1.13
C ASP A 110 -10.25 45.07 -1.21
N GLY A 111 -11.11 44.05 -1.31
CA GLY A 111 -10.71 42.64 -1.37
C GLY A 111 -10.53 41.96 -0.01
N ASP A 112 -10.80 42.64 1.12
CA ASP A 112 -10.83 41.99 2.43
C ASP A 112 -12.06 41.06 2.55
N LEU A 113 -11.94 40.06 3.43
CA LEU A 113 -13.02 39.15 3.76
C LEU A 113 -13.51 39.38 5.17
N MET A 114 -14.82 39.55 5.30
CA MET A 114 -15.51 39.69 6.58
C MET A 114 -16.63 38.66 6.72
N GLY A 115 -17.08 38.45 7.95
CA GLY A 115 -18.19 37.55 8.28
C GLY A 115 -17.78 36.39 9.18
N ASP A 116 -18.78 35.58 9.54
CA ASP A 116 -18.64 34.51 10.52
C ASP A 116 -17.62 33.46 10.08
N GLY A 117 -17.50 33.18 8.78
CA GLY A 117 -16.54 32.22 8.28
C GLY A 117 -15.07 32.61 8.58
N VAL A 118 -14.74 33.90 8.51
CA VAL A 118 -13.40 34.42 8.85
C VAL A 118 -13.15 34.39 10.35
N ASN A 119 -14.18 34.73 11.14
CA ASN A 119 -14.13 34.68 12.60
C ASN A 119 -13.89 33.25 13.08
N ILE A 120 -14.64 32.27 12.57
CA ILE A 120 -14.50 30.87 12.94
C ILE A 120 -13.11 30.34 12.59
N ALA A 121 -12.60 30.59 11.37
CA ALA A 121 -11.24 30.18 10.98
C ALA A 121 -10.17 30.74 11.94
N SER A 122 -10.28 32.02 12.31
CA SER A 122 -9.35 32.67 13.24
C SER A 122 -9.48 32.13 14.67
N ARG A 123 -10.66 31.67 15.09
CA ARG A 123 -10.84 31.03 16.41
C ARG A 123 -10.36 29.57 16.42
N LEU A 124 -10.47 28.87 15.29
CA LEU A 124 -9.89 27.54 15.12
C LEU A 124 -8.37 27.59 15.18
N GLU A 125 -7.75 28.61 14.57
CA GLU A 125 -6.31 28.86 14.70
C GLU A 125 -5.91 29.05 16.18
N GLY A 126 -6.63 29.89 16.92
CA GLY A 126 -6.33 30.16 18.32
C GLY A 126 -6.42 28.95 19.26
N VAL A 127 -7.22 27.93 18.93
CA VAL A 127 -7.30 26.66 19.69
C VAL A 127 -6.36 25.57 19.18
N ALA A 128 -5.68 25.78 18.04
CA ALA A 128 -4.70 24.85 17.54
C ALA A 128 -3.46 24.83 18.45
N ALA A 129 -2.89 23.65 18.64
CA ALA A 129 -1.58 23.52 19.30
C ALA A 129 -0.46 23.99 18.34
N PRO A 130 0.72 24.40 18.84
CA PRO A 130 1.86 24.75 17.99
C PRO A 130 2.18 23.65 16.98
N GLY A 131 2.32 24.01 15.69
CA GLY A 131 2.61 23.08 14.60
C GLY A 131 1.42 22.24 14.13
N THR A 132 0.20 22.52 14.58
CA THR A 132 -1.02 21.78 14.18
C THR A 132 -1.98 22.62 13.33
N ILE A 133 -2.91 21.94 12.66
CA ILE A 133 -3.98 22.55 11.86
C ILE A 133 -5.33 22.14 12.45
N CYS A 134 -6.22 23.07 12.77
CA CYS A 134 -7.57 22.78 13.23
C CYS A 134 -8.60 23.02 12.11
N LEU A 135 -9.47 22.04 11.87
CA LEU A 135 -10.58 22.10 10.92
C LEU A 135 -11.92 22.21 11.66
N SER A 136 -12.85 22.98 11.12
CA SER A 136 -14.27 22.83 11.48
C SER A 136 -14.83 21.51 10.92
N GLU A 137 -15.96 21.06 11.46
CA GLU A 137 -16.67 19.90 10.92
C GLU A 137 -17.01 20.03 9.43
N ASP A 138 -17.48 21.20 8.99
CA ASP A 138 -17.80 21.44 7.57
C ASP A 138 -16.59 21.28 6.66
N ALA A 139 -15.42 21.77 7.10
CA ALA A 139 -14.19 21.60 6.35
C ALA A 139 -13.73 20.15 6.36
N TYR A 140 -13.76 19.50 7.53
CA TYR A 140 -13.34 18.11 7.70
C TYR A 140 -14.18 17.12 6.86
N ARG A 141 -15.50 17.28 6.83
CA ARG A 141 -16.41 16.40 6.07
C ARG A 141 -16.05 16.31 4.58
N GLN A 142 -15.55 17.39 4.01
CA GLN A 142 -15.17 17.48 2.59
C GLN A 142 -13.82 16.81 2.28
N VAL A 143 -12.92 16.74 3.26
CA VAL A 143 -11.56 16.23 3.07
C VAL A 143 -11.30 14.87 3.72
N LYS A 144 -12.19 14.38 4.60
CA LYS A 144 -11.99 13.17 5.42
C LYS A 144 -11.52 11.90 4.68
N THR A 145 -11.88 11.74 3.41
CA THR A 145 -11.49 10.57 2.59
C THR A 145 -10.20 10.78 1.79
N ARG A 146 -9.58 11.94 1.90
CA ARG A 146 -8.44 12.41 1.10
C ARG A 146 -7.28 12.96 1.95
N LEU A 147 -7.31 12.72 3.26
CA LEU A 147 -6.28 13.16 4.21
C LEU A 147 -5.34 12.01 4.56
N ASP A 148 -4.05 12.22 4.33
CA ASP A 148 -2.96 11.30 4.70
C ASP A 148 -2.25 11.70 6.02
N VAL A 149 -2.85 12.62 6.81
CA VAL A 149 -2.31 13.19 8.07
C VAL A 149 -3.17 12.90 9.32
N SER A 150 -2.57 12.83 10.52
CA SER A 150 -3.24 12.36 11.76
C SER A 150 -4.35 13.30 12.17
N VAL A 151 -5.58 12.79 12.21
CA VAL A 151 -6.76 13.53 12.63
C VAL A 151 -7.13 13.12 14.05
N SER A 152 -7.17 14.08 14.96
CA SER A 152 -7.75 13.95 16.30
C SER A 152 -9.07 14.69 16.35
N ASP A 153 -10.15 14.00 16.70
CA ASP A 153 -11.45 14.62 16.96
C ASP A 153 -11.40 15.26 18.36
N LEU A 154 -11.43 16.59 18.43
CA LEU A 154 -11.45 17.36 19.67
C LEU A 154 -12.87 17.51 20.24
N GLY A 155 -13.88 16.99 19.52
CA GLY A 155 -15.29 17.10 19.91
C GLY A 155 -15.82 18.52 19.78
N ASP A 156 -16.99 18.74 20.37
CA ASP A 156 -17.69 20.02 20.36
C ASP A 156 -16.92 21.03 21.20
N THR A 157 -16.32 22.03 20.54
CA THR A 157 -15.49 23.05 21.16
C THR A 157 -16.22 24.38 21.16
N GLN A 158 -16.40 24.98 22.34
CA GLN A 158 -16.95 26.34 22.43
C GLN A 158 -15.89 27.36 22.02
N LEU A 159 -16.02 27.91 20.80
CA LEU A 159 -15.16 28.99 20.34
C LEU A 159 -15.60 30.33 20.93
N LYS A 160 -14.63 31.19 21.26
CA LYS A 160 -14.89 32.50 21.85
C LYS A 160 -15.80 33.33 20.94
N ASN A 161 -16.94 33.78 21.50
CA ASN A 161 -17.96 34.60 20.83
C ASN A 161 -18.65 33.93 19.62
N ILE A 162 -18.63 32.60 19.54
CA ILE A 162 -19.49 31.82 18.65
C ILE A 162 -20.61 31.23 19.50
N ALA A 163 -21.87 31.39 19.08
CA ALA A 163 -23.03 31.01 19.88
C ALA A 163 -23.14 29.49 20.05
N GLU A 164 -22.94 28.73 18.98
CA GLU A 164 -23.03 27.28 18.97
C GLU A 164 -21.63 26.64 19.05
N PRO A 165 -21.46 25.56 19.83
CA PRO A 165 -20.23 24.76 19.79
C PRO A 165 -19.96 24.24 18.38
N ILE A 166 -18.70 24.30 17.93
CA ILE A 166 -18.29 23.74 16.65
C ILE A 166 -17.45 22.50 16.94
N ARG A 167 -17.73 21.39 16.27
CA ARG A 167 -16.90 20.20 16.36
C ARG A 167 -15.59 20.41 15.62
N VAL A 168 -14.46 20.25 16.32
CA VAL A 168 -13.13 20.58 15.81
C VAL A 168 -12.30 19.33 15.59
N TYR A 169 -11.59 19.29 14.47
CA TYR A 169 -10.67 18.21 14.13
C TYR A 169 -9.25 18.78 14.03
N SER A 170 -8.31 18.26 14.81
CA SER A 170 -6.90 18.66 14.74
C SER A 170 -6.12 17.71 13.84
N LEU A 171 -5.45 18.27 12.84
CA LEU A 171 -4.47 17.60 12.00
C LEU A 171 -3.08 17.86 12.56
N ARG A 172 -2.32 16.79 12.82
CA ARG A 172 -0.91 16.90 13.18
C ARG A 172 -0.05 16.51 11.98
N VAL A 173 0.85 17.42 11.62
CA VAL A 173 1.74 17.31 10.46
C VAL A 173 3.12 16.83 10.94
N GLY A 174 3.87 16.11 10.10
CA GLY A 174 5.05 15.33 10.55
C GLY A 174 4.69 14.04 11.30
N THR A 175 3.41 13.81 11.59
CA THR A 175 2.84 12.53 12.02
C THR A 175 1.71 12.15 11.06
N ALA A 176 1.92 11.12 10.24
CA ALA A 176 0.93 10.61 9.29
C ALA A 176 -0.45 10.36 9.92
N ALA A 177 -1.50 10.37 9.09
CA ALA A 177 -2.85 9.90 9.45
C ALA A 177 -2.74 8.69 10.35
N HIS A 178 -3.58 8.61 11.38
CA HIS A 178 -3.88 7.32 12.00
C HIS A 178 -4.52 6.39 10.93
N ALA A 179 -3.74 5.88 9.97
CA ALA A 179 -3.40 4.47 10.00
C ALA A 179 -2.69 4.28 11.35
N ALA A 180 -3.34 3.54 12.25
CA ALA A 180 -3.00 3.56 13.67
C ALA A 180 -1.49 3.50 13.91
N ALA A 181 -0.97 4.53 14.58
CA ALA A 181 0.44 4.74 14.91
C ALA A 181 1.43 4.62 13.71
N PRO A 182 2.44 5.50 13.59
CA PRO A 182 3.75 4.94 13.29
C PRO A 182 4.02 4.03 14.48
N VAL A 183 3.84 2.73 14.29
CA VAL A 183 4.82 1.83 14.87
C VAL A 183 6.13 2.40 14.34
N THR A 184 6.83 3.17 15.18
CA THR A 184 8.26 2.90 15.35
C THR A 184 8.40 1.39 15.20
N PRO A 185 9.41 0.85 14.54
CA PRO A 185 9.62 -0.58 14.61
C PRO A 185 9.98 -1.05 16.05
N GLU A 186 9.30 -0.60 17.09
CA GLU A 186 8.99 -1.33 18.32
C GLU A 186 7.87 -2.34 18.06
N LEU A 187 7.96 -3.06 16.96
CA LEU A 187 7.70 -4.50 16.86
C LEU A 187 8.62 -5.11 15.78
N SER A 188 9.82 -4.51 15.63
CA SER A 188 10.98 -5.09 14.93
C SER A 188 11.86 -5.85 15.91
N GLU A 189 11.79 -5.60 17.21
CA GLU A 189 12.56 -6.44 18.16
C GLU A 189 11.98 -7.86 18.33
N ALA A 190 10.72 -8.11 17.95
CA ALA A 190 10.09 -9.43 18.08
C ALA A 190 9.84 -10.15 16.75
N LEU A 191 10.08 -9.50 15.59
CA LEU A 191 9.94 -10.12 14.26
C LEU A 191 11.11 -9.83 13.30
N LEU A 192 12.09 -8.99 13.67
CA LEU A 192 13.43 -9.29 13.20
C LEU A 192 13.77 -10.63 13.82
N SER A 193 13.84 -11.65 12.98
CA SER A 193 14.81 -12.69 13.24
C SER A 193 16.08 -11.98 13.71
N THR A 194 16.49 -12.23 14.94
CA THR A 194 17.83 -11.87 15.43
C THR A 194 18.92 -12.58 14.61
N ALA A 195 18.55 -13.42 13.64
CA ALA A 195 19.45 -13.87 12.60
C ALA A 195 19.80 -12.71 11.66
N ALA A 196 21.09 -12.53 11.47
CA ALA A 196 21.61 -11.72 10.37
C ALA A 196 20.90 -12.08 9.05
N PRO A 197 20.67 -11.08 8.16
CA PRO A 197 20.06 -11.34 6.87
C PRO A 197 20.86 -12.43 6.13
N PRO A 198 20.20 -13.30 5.33
CA PRO A 198 20.91 -14.31 4.57
C PRO A 198 21.99 -13.65 3.73
N GLN A 199 23.23 -14.16 3.81
CA GLN A 199 24.40 -13.53 3.20
C GLN A 199 24.19 -13.21 1.71
N LEU A 200 23.51 -14.11 0.99
CA LEU A 200 23.06 -13.90 -0.38
C LEU A 200 21.58 -13.52 -0.38
N SER A 201 21.31 -12.21 -0.26
CA SER A 201 19.95 -11.67 -0.26
C SER A 201 19.86 -10.40 -1.11
N ILE A 202 18.81 -10.28 -1.92
CA ILE A 202 18.63 -9.17 -2.86
C ILE A 202 17.20 -8.60 -2.83
N ALA A 203 17.09 -7.29 -2.97
CA ALA A 203 15.85 -6.62 -3.36
C ALA A 203 16.02 -5.93 -4.72
N VAL A 204 15.02 -6.03 -5.58
CA VAL A 204 14.98 -5.30 -6.86
C VAL A 204 13.99 -4.15 -6.72
N LEU A 205 14.49 -2.93 -6.74
CA LEU A 205 13.66 -1.73 -6.70
C LEU A 205 12.94 -1.52 -8.04
N PRO A 206 11.77 -0.85 -8.03
CA PRO A 206 11.09 -0.48 -9.27
C PRO A 206 11.98 0.44 -10.10
N PHE A 207 12.26 0.03 -11.34
CA PHE A 207 13.11 0.80 -12.24
C PHE A 207 12.43 2.13 -12.60
N ALA A 208 13.21 3.21 -12.57
CA ALA A 208 12.69 4.53 -12.90
C ALA A 208 12.34 4.63 -14.40
N ASN A 209 11.14 5.13 -14.70
CA ASN A 209 10.76 5.47 -16.06
C ASN A 209 11.45 6.78 -16.51
N MET A 210 12.37 6.66 -17.46
CA MET A 210 13.09 7.78 -18.07
C MET A 210 12.64 8.07 -19.51
N SER A 211 11.45 7.58 -19.89
CA SER A 211 10.86 7.76 -21.22
C SER A 211 10.15 9.11 -21.39
N GLY A 212 9.85 9.80 -20.29
CA GLY A 212 9.12 11.09 -20.30
C GLY A 212 7.61 10.95 -20.51
N ASP A 213 7.11 9.73 -20.70
CA ASP A 213 5.71 9.38 -20.82
C ASP A 213 5.28 8.54 -19.62
N ALA A 214 4.39 9.09 -18.79
CA ALA A 214 3.85 8.42 -17.61
C ALA A 214 3.01 7.19 -17.96
N GLU A 215 2.49 7.09 -19.18
CA GLU A 215 1.78 5.90 -19.64
C GLU A 215 2.72 4.70 -19.80
N GLN A 216 4.05 4.89 -19.89
CA GLN A 216 5.03 3.79 -19.97
C GLN A 216 5.50 3.27 -18.60
N GLU A 217 4.91 3.75 -17.50
CA GLU A 217 5.31 3.36 -16.15
C GLU A 217 5.15 1.85 -15.91
N TYR A 218 4.06 1.25 -16.41
CA TYR A 218 3.80 -0.19 -16.29
C TYR A 218 4.91 -1.04 -16.95
N PHE A 219 5.59 -0.50 -17.97
CA PHE A 219 6.63 -1.21 -18.70
C PHE A 219 7.90 -1.32 -17.86
N ALA A 220 8.29 -0.23 -17.17
CA ALA A 220 9.43 -0.25 -16.24
C ALA A 220 9.16 -1.14 -15.02
N ASP A 221 7.93 -1.08 -14.50
CA ASP A 221 7.45 -1.96 -13.43
C ASP A 221 7.45 -3.43 -13.87
N GLY A 222 7.00 -3.71 -15.09
CA GLY A 222 6.96 -5.05 -15.67
C GLY A 222 8.33 -5.68 -15.77
N ILE A 223 9.33 -4.94 -16.25
CA ILE A 223 10.73 -5.42 -16.32
C ILE A 223 11.28 -5.71 -14.93
N SER A 224 11.05 -4.81 -13.97
CA SER A 224 11.51 -5.00 -12.59
C SER A 224 10.90 -6.27 -11.98
N GLU A 225 9.60 -6.49 -12.24
CA GLU A 225 8.89 -7.68 -11.79
C GLU A 225 9.40 -8.98 -12.41
N ASP A 226 9.70 -8.95 -13.70
CA ASP A 226 10.17 -10.12 -14.41
C ASP A 226 11.61 -10.48 -13.98
N ILE A 227 12.43 -9.49 -13.62
CA ILE A 227 13.74 -9.73 -12.97
C ILE A 227 13.55 -10.36 -11.58
N ILE A 228 12.64 -9.85 -10.74
CA ILE A 228 12.32 -10.46 -9.43
C ILE A 228 11.91 -11.92 -9.62
N THR A 229 11.04 -12.18 -10.60
CA THR A 229 10.54 -13.52 -10.91
C THR A 229 11.67 -14.45 -11.37
N ALA A 230 12.57 -13.96 -12.23
CA ALA A 230 13.72 -14.74 -12.71
C ALA A 230 14.69 -15.07 -11.57
N LEU A 231 15.07 -14.08 -10.75
CA LEU A 231 15.95 -14.28 -9.61
C LEU A 231 15.34 -15.19 -8.55
N SER A 232 14.01 -15.17 -8.38
CA SER A 232 13.30 -16.01 -7.40
C SER A 232 13.44 -17.52 -7.65
N LYS A 233 13.86 -17.90 -8.86
CA LYS A 233 14.17 -19.28 -9.27
C LYS A 233 15.50 -19.79 -8.71
N LEU A 234 16.38 -18.90 -8.24
CA LEU A 234 17.70 -19.23 -7.74
C LEU A 234 17.61 -19.70 -6.28
N SER A 235 17.95 -20.96 -6.04
CA SER A 235 17.80 -21.58 -4.71
C SER A 235 18.73 -21.02 -3.63
N GLN A 236 19.89 -20.47 -4.02
CA GLN A 236 20.89 -19.90 -3.12
C GLN A 236 20.67 -18.42 -2.80
N LEU A 237 19.77 -17.75 -3.52
CA LEU A 237 19.57 -16.31 -3.42
C LEU A 237 18.24 -16.04 -2.72
N PHE A 238 18.27 -15.34 -1.59
CA PHE A 238 17.05 -14.88 -0.93
C PHE A 238 16.54 -13.61 -1.65
N VAL A 239 15.35 -13.67 -2.25
CA VAL A 239 14.83 -12.57 -3.07
C VAL A 239 13.61 -11.95 -2.38
N ILE A 240 13.62 -10.63 -2.23
CA ILE A 240 12.48 -9.87 -1.71
C ILE A 240 11.42 -9.72 -2.79
N ALA A 241 10.18 -10.05 -2.43
CA ALA A 241 9.02 -9.97 -3.29
C ALA A 241 8.70 -8.52 -3.71
N ARG A 242 8.07 -8.40 -4.88
CA ARG A 242 7.63 -7.14 -5.48
C ARG A 242 6.95 -6.20 -4.51
N ASN A 243 5.92 -6.68 -3.82
CA ASN A 243 5.08 -5.86 -2.95
C ASN A 243 5.91 -5.10 -1.90
N SER A 244 7.01 -5.69 -1.45
CA SER A 244 7.94 -5.06 -0.52
C SER A 244 8.84 -4.04 -1.18
N SER A 245 9.51 -4.40 -2.27
CA SER A 245 10.44 -3.50 -2.97
C SER A 245 9.73 -2.29 -3.57
N PHE A 246 8.48 -2.46 -4.03
CA PHE A 246 7.71 -1.39 -4.68
C PHE A 246 7.16 -0.36 -3.67
N THR A 247 7.24 -0.61 -2.36
CA THR A 247 6.92 0.42 -1.34
C THR A 247 7.86 1.63 -1.41
N PHE A 248 9.05 1.45 -1.97
CA PHE A 248 10.05 2.50 -2.17
C PHE A 248 9.85 3.28 -3.48
N LYS A 249 8.84 2.93 -4.28
CA LYS A 249 8.57 3.60 -5.56
C LYS A 249 8.34 5.11 -5.36
N GLY A 250 9.00 5.91 -6.19
CA GLY A 250 8.89 7.37 -6.15
C GLY A 250 9.48 8.03 -4.91
N ARG A 251 10.16 7.28 -4.04
CA ARG A 251 10.85 7.81 -2.87
C ARG A 251 12.34 7.96 -3.17
N ASN A 252 12.93 9.04 -2.67
CA ASN A 252 14.37 9.21 -2.69
C ASN A 252 14.94 8.61 -1.39
N VAL A 253 15.26 7.32 -1.42
CA VAL A 253 15.76 6.55 -0.27
C VAL A 253 17.18 6.09 -0.51
N ASN A 254 18.01 6.16 0.54
CA ASN A 254 19.35 5.61 0.50
C ASN A 254 19.27 4.07 0.44
N VAL A 255 20.02 3.45 -0.46
CA VAL A 255 20.11 1.99 -0.62
C VAL A 255 20.45 1.26 0.68
N GLN A 256 21.25 1.86 1.56
CA GLN A 256 21.56 1.29 2.88
C GLN A 256 20.35 1.28 3.82
N GLU A 257 19.44 2.23 3.67
CA GLU A 257 18.16 2.22 4.37
C GLU A 257 17.23 1.15 3.81
N VAL A 258 17.18 1.00 2.49
CA VAL A 258 16.45 -0.08 1.82
C VAL A 258 16.94 -1.45 2.30
N GLY A 259 18.25 -1.68 2.33
CA GLY A 259 18.84 -2.93 2.81
C GLY A 259 18.50 -3.24 4.27
N ARG A 260 18.53 -2.23 5.15
CA ARG A 260 18.12 -2.39 6.57
C ARG A 260 16.63 -2.66 6.72
N ASN A 261 15.78 -1.94 5.98
CA ASN A 261 14.34 -2.06 6.07
C ASN A 261 13.81 -3.38 5.50
N LEU A 262 14.47 -3.91 4.46
CA LEU A 262 14.09 -5.18 3.83
C LEU A 262 14.88 -6.39 4.35
N GLY A 263 15.94 -6.16 5.12
CA GLY A 263 16.82 -7.23 5.60
C GLY A 263 17.58 -7.91 4.47
N VAL A 264 18.22 -7.13 3.59
CA VAL A 264 19.01 -7.64 2.45
C VAL A 264 20.40 -7.03 2.36
N HIS A 265 21.34 -7.80 1.82
CA HIS A 265 22.71 -7.36 1.56
C HIS A 265 22.86 -6.62 0.23
N TYR A 266 22.04 -6.95 -0.77
CA TYR A 266 22.17 -6.39 -2.11
C TYR A 266 20.87 -5.73 -2.55
N VAL A 267 21.01 -4.63 -3.29
CA VAL A 267 19.88 -3.95 -3.92
C VAL A 267 20.20 -3.74 -5.39
N LEU A 268 19.26 -4.13 -6.25
CA LEU A 268 19.28 -3.82 -7.67
C LEU A 268 18.38 -2.59 -7.90
N GLU A 269 18.94 -1.54 -8.46
CA GLU A 269 18.19 -0.38 -8.93
C GLU A 269 18.50 -0.10 -10.40
N GLY A 270 17.64 0.68 -11.04
CA GLY A 270 17.78 0.90 -12.47
C GLY A 270 16.79 1.88 -13.05
N SER A 271 16.88 2.02 -14.37
CA SER A 271 15.97 2.85 -15.14
C SER A 271 15.70 2.26 -16.51
N VAL A 272 14.51 2.54 -17.03
CA VAL A 272 14.07 2.14 -18.36
C VAL A 272 13.72 3.37 -19.16
N ARG A 273 14.26 3.48 -20.37
CA ARG A 273 13.87 4.49 -21.37
C ARG A 273 13.45 3.79 -22.65
N LYS A 274 12.17 3.88 -22.97
CA LYS A 274 11.60 3.40 -24.23
C LYS A 274 11.43 4.57 -25.18
N SER A 275 11.92 4.43 -26.41
CA SER A 275 11.81 5.44 -27.47
C SER A 275 11.54 4.75 -28.80
N GLY A 276 10.27 4.71 -29.20
CA GLY A 276 9.83 3.93 -30.36
C GLY A 276 10.16 2.46 -30.17
N ASN A 277 10.92 1.88 -31.11
CA ASN A 277 11.33 0.47 -31.08
C ASN A 277 12.66 0.23 -30.33
N ARG A 278 13.24 1.22 -29.65
CA ARG A 278 14.47 1.03 -28.86
C ARG A 278 14.19 1.15 -27.38
N VAL A 279 14.80 0.27 -26.60
CA VAL A 279 14.76 0.31 -25.15
C VAL A 279 16.18 0.40 -24.62
N ARG A 280 16.38 1.32 -23.70
CA ARG A 280 17.59 1.44 -22.91
C ARG A 280 17.27 1.08 -21.47
N ILE A 281 17.97 0.09 -20.94
CA ILE A 281 17.90 -0.31 -19.55
C ILE A 281 19.25 -0.01 -18.90
N THR A 282 19.23 0.69 -17.78
CA THR A 282 20.41 0.83 -16.91
C THR A 282 20.10 0.07 -15.64
N ALA A 283 21.01 -0.79 -15.20
CA ALA A 283 20.84 -1.55 -13.97
C ALA A 283 22.15 -1.52 -13.17
N GLN A 284 22.03 -1.43 -11.86
CA GLN A 284 23.15 -1.34 -10.93
C GLN A 284 22.88 -2.21 -9.72
N LEU A 285 23.86 -3.03 -9.37
CA LEU A 285 23.85 -3.89 -8.19
C LEU A 285 24.73 -3.24 -7.11
N ILE A 286 24.13 -2.97 -5.97
CA ILE A 286 24.73 -2.20 -4.88
C ILE A 286 24.76 -3.07 -3.63
N ASP A 287 25.89 -3.10 -2.94
CA ASP A 287 26.00 -3.63 -1.59
C ASP A 287 25.35 -2.64 -0.61
N ALA A 288 24.20 -3.00 -0.07
CA ALA A 288 23.43 -2.17 0.84
C ALA A 288 24.05 -2.04 2.23
N THR A 289 25.10 -2.80 2.55
CA THR A 289 25.85 -2.63 3.80
C THR A 289 26.90 -1.52 3.67
N THR A 290 27.64 -1.50 2.56
CA THR A 290 28.75 -0.56 2.32
C THR A 290 28.35 0.65 1.50
N GLY A 291 27.27 0.57 0.72
CA GLY A 291 26.91 1.53 -0.32
C GLY A 291 27.75 1.40 -1.60
N GLY A 292 28.60 0.36 -1.69
CA GLY A 292 29.48 0.15 -2.83
C GLY A 292 28.74 -0.43 -4.05
N HIS A 293 29.04 0.09 -5.24
CA HIS A 293 28.54 -0.47 -6.50
C HIS A 293 29.38 -1.69 -6.87
N LEU A 294 28.75 -2.86 -6.95
CA LEU A 294 29.38 -4.12 -7.35
C LEU A 294 29.39 -4.28 -8.87
N TRP A 295 28.31 -3.85 -9.51
CA TRP A 295 28.13 -3.93 -10.94
C TRP A 295 27.20 -2.82 -11.41
N ALA A 296 27.46 -2.29 -12.60
CA ALA A 296 26.61 -1.31 -13.25
C ALA A 296 26.76 -1.47 -14.76
N GLU A 297 25.65 -1.64 -15.46
CA GLU A 297 25.67 -1.83 -16.91
C GLU A 297 24.49 -1.15 -17.58
N ARG A 298 24.67 -0.91 -18.88
CA ARG A 298 23.67 -0.31 -19.74
C ARG A 298 23.43 -1.20 -20.95
N PHE A 299 22.17 -1.56 -21.13
CA PHE A 299 21.69 -2.37 -22.24
C PHE A 299 20.93 -1.48 -23.21
N ASP A 300 21.46 -1.35 -24.43
CA ASP A 300 20.77 -0.73 -25.56
C ASP A 300 20.33 -1.83 -26.52
N ARG A 301 19.02 -2.06 -26.65
CA ARG A 301 18.44 -3.09 -27.53
C ARG A 301 17.23 -2.58 -28.31
N ASN A 302 16.84 -3.34 -29.32
CA ASN A 302 15.51 -3.19 -29.90
C ASN A 302 14.46 -3.80 -28.96
N LEU A 303 13.24 -3.29 -29.01
CA LEU A 303 12.13 -3.77 -28.18
C LEU A 303 11.86 -5.26 -28.45
N THR A 304 12.08 -5.74 -29.68
CA THR A 304 11.96 -7.16 -30.05
C THR A 304 12.93 -8.08 -29.30
N ASP A 305 14.05 -7.53 -28.82
CA ASP A 305 15.10 -8.26 -28.12
C ASP A 305 15.01 -8.02 -26.60
N ILE A 306 13.90 -7.43 -26.10
CA ILE A 306 13.75 -7.05 -24.69
C ILE A 306 13.89 -8.23 -23.74
N PHE A 307 13.45 -9.40 -24.17
CA PHE A 307 13.52 -10.66 -23.44
C PHE A 307 14.96 -11.12 -23.22
N ALA A 308 15.84 -10.90 -24.20
CA ALA A 308 17.27 -11.16 -24.05
C ALA A 308 17.91 -10.24 -23.01
N VAL A 309 17.39 -9.02 -22.81
CA VAL A 309 17.93 -8.11 -21.78
C VAL A 309 17.62 -8.62 -20.38
N GLN A 310 16.45 -9.21 -20.15
CA GLN A 310 16.12 -9.78 -18.85
C GLN A 310 17.07 -10.94 -18.52
N ASP A 311 17.34 -11.80 -19.49
CA ASP A 311 18.28 -12.92 -19.35
C ASP A 311 19.71 -12.40 -19.13
N ASP A 312 20.15 -11.40 -19.90
CA ASP A 312 21.45 -10.72 -19.74
C ASP A 312 21.59 -10.15 -18.32
N VAL A 313 20.61 -9.38 -17.84
CA VAL A 313 20.63 -8.79 -16.48
C VAL A 313 20.68 -9.87 -15.42
N THR A 314 19.88 -10.94 -15.57
CA THR A 314 19.87 -12.06 -14.61
C THR A 314 21.24 -12.75 -14.56
N GLN A 315 21.85 -12.99 -15.72
CA GLN A 315 23.17 -13.62 -15.81
C GLN A 315 24.27 -12.73 -15.22
N GLN A 316 24.23 -11.42 -15.49
CA GLN A 316 25.19 -10.48 -14.90
C GLN A 316 25.08 -10.41 -13.37
N ILE A 317 23.87 -10.50 -12.81
CA ILE A 317 23.68 -10.57 -11.36
C ILE A 317 24.25 -11.87 -10.79
N VAL A 318 24.03 -13.00 -11.47
CA VAL A 318 24.61 -14.31 -11.10
C VAL A 318 26.14 -14.23 -11.05
N ASP A 319 26.75 -13.62 -12.07
CA ASP A 319 28.19 -13.48 -12.19
C ASP A 319 28.75 -12.50 -11.14
N ALA A 320 28.11 -11.33 -10.96
CA ALA A 320 28.52 -10.31 -10.00
C ALA A 320 28.42 -10.78 -8.54
N LEU A 321 27.43 -11.63 -8.22
CA LEU A 321 27.28 -12.25 -6.91
C LEU A 321 28.05 -13.57 -6.75
N ALA A 322 28.78 -14.00 -7.79
CA ALA A 322 29.52 -15.26 -7.85
C ALA A 322 28.65 -16.48 -7.42
N LEU A 323 27.40 -16.53 -7.88
CA LEU A 323 26.46 -17.59 -7.52
C LEU A 323 26.84 -18.90 -8.22
N ASN A 324 27.02 -19.96 -7.43
CA ASN A 324 27.29 -21.30 -7.95
C ASN A 324 25.99 -21.96 -8.43
N LEU A 325 25.57 -21.70 -9.67
CA LEU A 325 24.32 -22.27 -10.19
C LEU A 325 24.31 -23.80 -10.12
N THR A 326 23.33 -24.36 -9.41
CA THR A 326 23.10 -25.81 -9.45
C THR A 326 22.53 -26.21 -10.81
N LYS A 327 22.61 -27.50 -11.18
CA LYS A 327 21.92 -28.00 -12.38
C LYS A 327 20.42 -27.69 -12.36
N GLY A 328 19.80 -27.68 -11.17
CA GLY A 328 18.40 -27.29 -11.01
C GLY A 328 18.16 -25.80 -11.28
N ASP A 329 19.05 -24.91 -10.85
CA ASP A 329 18.95 -23.48 -11.13
C ASP A 329 19.05 -23.20 -12.64
N GLN A 330 20.02 -23.82 -13.32
CA GLN A 330 20.19 -23.69 -14.78
C GLN A 330 18.94 -24.13 -15.55
N GLN A 331 18.33 -25.24 -15.14
CA GLN A 331 17.09 -25.74 -15.75
C GLN A 331 15.90 -24.80 -15.52
N ARG A 332 15.80 -24.16 -14.36
CA ARG A 332 14.73 -23.22 -14.04
C ARG A 332 14.87 -21.89 -14.80
N LEU A 333 16.09 -21.42 -14.99
CA LEU A 333 16.37 -20.18 -15.72
C LEU A 333 16.06 -20.29 -17.21
N ALA A 334 16.33 -21.44 -17.83
CA ALA A 334 16.02 -21.70 -19.24
C ALA A 334 14.50 -21.62 -19.51
N THR A 335 13.98 -20.45 -19.86
CA THR A 335 12.55 -20.20 -20.10
C THR A 335 12.34 -19.72 -21.52
N GLU A 336 11.31 -20.22 -22.20
CA GLU A 336 10.91 -19.68 -23.49
C GLU A 336 9.96 -18.51 -23.24
N GLN A 337 10.39 -17.30 -23.61
CA GLN A 337 9.56 -16.11 -23.55
C GLN A 337 8.74 -15.98 -24.85
N THR A 338 7.66 -15.19 -24.83
CA THR A 338 6.88 -14.95 -26.05
C THR A 338 7.75 -14.21 -27.08
N GLY A 339 7.60 -14.53 -28.37
CA GLY A 339 8.20 -13.75 -29.45
C GLY A 339 7.35 -12.55 -29.88
N ASN A 340 6.16 -12.37 -29.30
CA ASN A 340 5.19 -11.36 -29.71
C ASN A 340 5.13 -10.21 -28.69
N LEU A 341 5.55 -9.03 -29.13
CA LEU A 341 5.58 -7.83 -28.30
C LEU A 341 4.20 -7.31 -27.92
N ASP A 342 3.21 -7.42 -28.81
CA ASP A 342 1.85 -6.95 -28.54
C ASP A 342 1.17 -7.85 -27.48
N ALA A 343 1.47 -9.15 -27.51
CA ALA A 343 1.06 -10.09 -26.49
C ALA A 343 1.66 -9.74 -25.12
N TYR A 344 2.97 -9.48 -25.10
CA TYR A 344 3.69 -9.11 -23.89
C TYR A 344 3.22 -7.76 -23.31
N ASP A 345 3.05 -6.74 -24.15
CA ASP A 345 2.58 -5.43 -23.72
C ASP A 345 1.17 -5.48 -23.11
N SER A 346 0.27 -6.21 -23.78
CA SER A 346 -1.09 -6.44 -23.28
C SER A 346 -1.09 -7.21 -21.95
N PHE A 347 -0.19 -8.20 -21.82
CA PHE A 347 -0.02 -8.94 -20.57
C PHE A 347 0.47 -8.08 -19.42
N LEU A 348 1.51 -7.26 -19.62
CA LEU A 348 2.04 -6.39 -18.56
C LEU A 348 0.96 -5.43 -18.04
N HIS A 349 0.22 -4.78 -18.94
CA HIS A 349 -0.91 -3.93 -18.56
C HIS A 349 -2.01 -4.72 -17.84
N GLY A 350 -2.36 -5.89 -18.37
CA GLY A 350 -3.38 -6.75 -17.79
C GLY A 350 -3.04 -7.17 -16.36
N ARG A 351 -1.82 -7.65 -16.14
CA ARG A 351 -1.28 -8.05 -14.83
C ARG A 351 -1.30 -6.90 -13.83
N GLU A 352 -0.80 -5.73 -14.22
CA GLU A 352 -0.77 -4.56 -13.33
C GLU A 352 -2.18 -4.10 -12.90
N ARG A 353 -3.18 -4.22 -13.78
CA ARG A 353 -4.58 -3.93 -13.43
C ARG A 353 -5.12 -4.92 -12.40
N LEU A 354 -4.80 -6.22 -12.54
CA LEU A 354 -5.27 -7.25 -11.59
C LEU A 354 -4.77 -7.00 -10.17
N TRP A 355 -3.56 -6.47 -10.01
CA TRP A 355 -2.98 -6.13 -8.70
C TRP A 355 -3.70 -5.01 -7.93
N ARG A 356 -4.69 -4.35 -8.55
CA ARG A 356 -5.52 -3.35 -7.87
C ARG A 356 -6.72 -3.95 -7.13
N PHE A 357 -7.03 -5.23 -7.33
CA PHE A 357 -8.05 -5.98 -6.59
C PHE A 357 -9.43 -5.30 -6.49
N THR A 358 -9.90 -4.68 -7.58
CA THR A 358 -11.28 -4.17 -7.68
C THR A 358 -12.01 -4.82 -8.85
N LYS A 359 -13.34 -4.90 -8.78
CA LYS A 359 -14.16 -5.44 -9.88
C LYS A 359 -13.89 -4.75 -11.22
N ALA A 360 -13.78 -3.42 -11.22
CA ALA A 360 -13.54 -2.64 -12.43
C ALA A 360 -12.16 -2.94 -13.05
N GLU A 361 -11.12 -2.99 -12.22
CA GLU A 361 -9.77 -3.27 -12.70
C GLU A 361 -9.59 -4.75 -13.07
N ASN A 362 -10.29 -5.69 -12.40
CA ASN A 362 -10.34 -7.11 -12.78
C ASN A 362 -10.91 -7.30 -14.20
N ASN A 363 -12.00 -6.59 -14.50
CA ASN A 363 -12.62 -6.63 -15.84
C ASN A 363 -11.67 -6.10 -16.92
N ARG A 364 -11.09 -4.92 -16.70
CA ARG A 364 -10.12 -4.30 -17.63
C ARG A 364 -8.88 -5.15 -17.82
N GLY A 365 -8.33 -5.69 -16.72
CA GLY A 365 -7.17 -6.56 -16.75
C GLY A 365 -7.43 -7.83 -17.55
N ARG A 366 -8.60 -8.45 -17.36
CA ARG A 366 -9.03 -9.62 -18.14
C ARG A 366 -9.17 -9.34 -19.63
N GLU A 367 -9.73 -8.19 -20.03
CA GLU A 367 -9.81 -7.80 -21.45
C GLU A 367 -8.43 -7.69 -22.10
N LEU A 368 -7.46 -7.10 -21.39
CA LEU A 368 -6.07 -6.99 -21.84
C LEU A 368 -5.37 -8.35 -21.92
N LEU A 369 -5.59 -9.22 -20.94
CA LEU A 369 -5.04 -10.58 -20.96
C LEU A 369 -5.67 -11.43 -22.07
N GLN A 370 -6.95 -11.20 -22.39
CA GLN A 370 -7.61 -11.86 -23.52
C GLN A 370 -6.99 -11.43 -24.85
N ARG A 371 -6.67 -10.14 -25.02
CA ARG A 371 -5.88 -9.66 -26.17
C ARG A 371 -4.50 -10.29 -26.24
N ALA A 372 -3.83 -10.47 -25.09
CA ALA A 372 -2.53 -11.12 -25.05
C ALA A 372 -2.57 -12.54 -25.63
N VAL A 373 -3.60 -13.34 -25.30
CA VAL A 373 -3.77 -14.69 -25.87
C VAL A 373 -4.26 -14.67 -27.33
N GLU A 374 -4.92 -13.60 -27.78
CA GLU A 374 -5.27 -13.41 -29.20
C GLU A 374 -4.00 -13.15 -30.04
N PHE A 375 -3.07 -12.33 -29.53
CA PHE A 375 -1.79 -12.06 -30.18
C PHE A 375 -0.84 -13.26 -30.15
N ASP A 376 -0.79 -14.00 -29.03
CA ASP A 376 -0.01 -15.22 -28.90
C ASP A 376 -0.79 -16.31 -28.15
N PRO A 377 -1.46 -17.22 -28.88
CA PRO A 377 -2.23 -18.33 -28.27
C PRO A 377 -1.39 -19.34 -27.49
N LYS A 378 -0.06 -19.27 -27.53
CA LYS A 378 0.86 -20.11 -26.76
C LYS A 378 1.44 -19.40 -25.53
N PHE A 379 1.04 -18.16 -25.26
CA PHE A 379 1.59 -17.38 -24.17
C PHE A 379 1.03 -17.80 -22.80
N ALA A 380 1.68 -18.80 -22.18
CA ALA A 380 1.27 -19.39 -20.91
C ALA A 380 1.00 -18.38 -19.77
N PRO A 381 1.81 -17.31 -19.58
CA PRO A 381 1.55 -16.29 -18.57
C PRO A 381 0.16 -15.65 -18.67
N ALA A 382 -0.30 -15.31 -19.87
CA ALA A 382 -1.62 -14.70 -20.04
C ALA A 382 -2.75 -15.63 -19.57
N TYR A 383 -2.64 -16.94 -19.86
CA TYR A 383 -3.61 -17.94 -19.38
C TYR A 383 -3.58 -18.09 -17.85
N ALA A 384 -2.40 -18.08 -17.21
CA ALA A 384 -2.30 -18.17 -15.75
C ALA A 384 -3.03 -17.01 -15.07
N PHE A 385 -2.84 -15.78 -15.56
CA PHE A 385 -3.49 -14.60 -14.99
C PHE A 385 -4.98 -14.48 -15.38
N LEU A 386 -5.41 -15.01 -16.54
CA LEU A 386 -6.84 -15.16 -16.86
C LEU A 386 -7.54 -16.12 -15.89
N ALA A 387 -6.88 -17.22 -15.50
CA ALA A 387 -7.41 -18.13 -14.49
C ALA A 387 -7.58 -17.42 -13.14
N PHE A 388 -6.57 -16.65 -12.72
CA PHE A 388 -6.64 -15.87 -11.48
C PHE A 388 -7.77 -14.83 -11.50
N ALA A 389 -7.92 -14.07 -12.60
CA ALA A 389 -9.00 -13.09 -12.74
C ALA A 389 -10.40 -13.72 -12.58
N ASN A 390 -10.58 -14.94 -13.08
CA ASN A 390 -11.84 -15.69 -12.94
C ASN A 390 -12.06 -16.21 -11.50
N ILE A 391 -10.99 -16.57 -10.78
CA ILE A 391 -11.09 -16.88 -9.34
C ILE A 391 -11.46 -15.64 -8.53
N LEU A 392 -10.92 -14.46 -8.86
CA LEU A 392 -11.33 -13.22 -8.19
C LEU A 392 -12.82 -12.95 -8.40
N ASP A 393 -13.33 -13.17 -9.62
CA ASP A 393 -14.77 -13.06 -9.92
C ASP A 393 -15.61 -14.05 -9.09
N TYR A 394 -15.17 -15.31 -8.98
CA TYR A 394 -15.85 -16.35 -8.21
C TYR A 394 -15.87 -16.07 -6.71
N SER A 395 -14.70 -15.77 -6.12
CA SER A 395 -14.52 -15.59 -4.68
C SER A 395 -15.16 -14.32 -4.13
N ASN A 396 -15.27 -13.26 -4.94
CA ASN A 396 -15.83 -11.97 -4.55
C ASN A 396 -17.25 -11.69 -5.08
N GLN A 397 -17.90 -12.67 -5.70
CA GLN A 397 -19.23 -12.51 -6.31
C GLN A 397 -19.31 -11.44 -7.41
N TRP A 398 -18.20 -11.16 -8.10
CA TRP A 398 -18.21 -10.09 -9.10
C TRP A 398 -18.89 -10.52 -10.40
N SER A 399 -19.03 -11.82 -10.63
CA SER A 399 -19.79 -12.40 -11.75
C SER A 399 -21.20 -12.84 -11.33
N SER A 400 -22.18 -12.58 -12.19
CA SER A 400 -23.55 -13.10 -12.05
C SER A 400 -23.65 -14.59 -12.38
N SER A 401 -22.65 -15.17 -13.06
CA SER A 401 -22.59 -16.58 -13.46
C SER A 401 -21.36 -17.27 -12.86
N TRP A 402 -21.52 -17.74 -11.63
CA TRP A 402 -20.50 -18.34 -10.78
C TRP A 402 -19.93 -19.65 -11.32
N SER A 403 -20.81 -20.50 -11.87
CA SER A 403 -20.40 -21.77 -12.47
C SER A 403 -19.56 -21.57 -13.71
N ASN A 404 -19.82 -20.52 -14.49
CA ASN A 404 -19.03 -20.18 -15.67
C ASN A 404 -17.64 -19.66 -15.27
N ALA A 405 -17.55 -18.79 -14.25
CA ALA A 405 -16.26 -18.27 -13.78
C ALA A 405 -15.32 -19.40 -13.31
N MET A 406 -15.83 -20.35 -12.52
CA MET A 406 -15.00 -21.46 -12.04
C MET A 406 -14.54 -22.39 -13.18
N ALA A 407 -15.45 -22.74 -14.11
CA ALA A 407 -15.10 -23.57 -15.25
C ALA A 407 -14.05 -22.89 -16.17
N GLN A 408 -14.16 -21.58 -16.38
CA GLN A 408 -13.15 -20.81 -17.12
C GLN A 408 -11.80 -20.81 -16.39
N ALA A 409 -11.81 -20.63 -15.07
CA ALA A 409 -10.58 -20.66 -14.27
C ALA A 409 -9.87 -22.02 -14.40
N GLU A 410 -10.60 -23.14 -14.32
CA GLU A 410 -10.08 -24.49 -14.54
C GLU A 410 -9.48 -24.67 -15.93
N MET A 411 -10.20 -24.25 -16.97
CA MET A 411 -9.74 -24.34 -18.36
C MET A 411 -8.43 -23.55 -18.56
N PHE A 412 -8.38 -22.30 -18.08
CA PHE A 412 -7.23 -21.43 -18.27
C PHE A 412 -6.01 -21.88 -17.45
N ALA A 413 -6.19 -22.34 -16.21
CA ALA A 413 -5.09 -22.85 -15.40
C ALA A 413 -4.48 -24.12 -16.01
N ALA A 414 -5.32 -25.06 -16.46
CA ALA A 414 -4.87 -26.27 -17.14
C ALA A 414 -4.14 -25.93 -18.45
N ARG A 415 -4.63 -24.94 -19.20
CA ARG A 415 -3.98 -24.47 -20.43
C ARG A 415 -2.62 -23.84 -20.17
N ALA A 416 -2.48 -23.04 -19.11
CA ALA A 416 -1.21 -22.41 -18.74
C ALA A 416 -0.13 -23.47 -18.45
N VAL A 417 -0.44 -24.48 -17.64
CA VAL A 417 0.48 -25.58 -17.32
C VAL A 417 0.80 -26.43 -18.56
N ALA A 418 -0.19 -26.69 -19.43
CA ALA A 418 0.03 -27.43 -20.66
C ALA A 418 0.92 -26.70 -21.67
N LEU A 419 0.93 -25.36 -21.66
CA LEU A 419 1.77 -24.54 -22.51
C LEU A 419 3.19 -24.39 -21.93
N ASP A 420 3.31 -24.16 -20.63
CA ASP A 420 4.61 -24.11 -19.94
C ASP A 420 4.51 -24.57 -18.48
N ASP A 421 4.85 -25.84 -18.23
CA ASP A 421 4.91 -26.44 -16.89
C ASP A 421 6.06 -25.88 -16.02
N ARG A 422 6.98 -25.10 -16.61
CA ARG A 422 8.11 -24.48 -15.90
C ARG A 422 7.81 -23.05 -15.47
N TYR A 423 6.72 -22.46 -15.94
CA TYR A 423 6.31 -21.12 -15.52
C TYR A 423 5.71 -21.17 -14.11
N PRO A 424 6.32 -20.51 -13.10
CA PRO A 424 5.85 -20.60 -11.71
C PRO A 424 4.37 -20.21 -11.58
N TYR A 425 3.95 -19.07 -12.14
CA TYR A 425 2.58 -18.60 -11.96
C TYR A 425 1.51 -19.50 -12.62
N ALA A 426 1.88 -20.42 -13.52
CA ALA A 426 0.94 -21.44 -14.02
C ALA A 426 0.50 -22.39 -12.89
N HIS A 427 1.45 -22.87 -12.09
CA HIS A 427 1.18 -23.72 -10.91
C HIS A 427 0.56 -22.94 -9.75
N TRP A 428 0.87 -21.64 -9.63
CA TRP A 428 0.19 -20.76 -8.68
C TRP A 428 -1.30 -20.67 -8.99
N ALA A 429 -1.66 -20.33 -10.23
CA ALA A 429 -3.05 -20.24 -10.65
C ALA A 429 -3.76 -21.60 -10.53
N LEU A 430 -3.12 -22.69 -10.95
CA LEU A 430 -3.66 -24.04 -10.81
C LEU A 430 -3.93 -24.41 -9.34
N GLY A 431 -2.98 -24.16 -8.44
CA GLY A 431 -3.15 -24.44 -7.02
C GLY A 431 -4.32 -23.69 -6.38
N ILE A 432 -4.52 -22.41 -6.73
CA ILE A 432 -5.68 -21.64 -6.27
C ILE A 432 -6.97 -22.26 -6.81
N VAL A 433 -7.03 -22.56 -8.10
CA VAL A 433 -8.21 -23.15 -8.75
C VAL A 433 -8.55 -24.50 -8.11
N GLU A 434 -7.57 -25.37 -7.92
CA GLU A 434 -7.76 -26.67 -7.27
C GLU A 434 -8.27 -26.53 -5.84
N LEU A 435 -7.73 -25.56 -5.08
CA LEU A 435 -8.17 -25.30 -3.72
C LEU A 435 -9.64 -24.87 -3.69
N TYR A 436 -10.04 -23.90 -4.51
CA TYR A 436 -11.43 -23.45 -4.57
C TYR A 436 -12.39 -24.49 -5.20
N SER A 437 -11.86 -25.42 -6.01
CA SER A 437 -12.58 -26.64 -6.45
C SER A 437 -12.58 -27.75 -5.40
N ARG A 438 -12.10 -27.49 -4.17
CA ARG A 438 -12.03 -28.45 -3.05
C ARG A 438 -11.19 -29.70 -3.38
N ARG A 439 -10.20 -29.57 -4.28
CA ARG A 439 -9.19 -30.59 -4.61
C ARG A 439 -7.92 -30.31 -3.81
N HIS A 440 -8.03 -30.39 -2.48
CA HIS A 440 -6.99 -29.98 -1.52
C HIS A 440 -5.62 -30.59 -1.75
N GLU A 441 -5.54 -31.91 -1.95
CA GLU A 441 -4.25 -32.59 -2.14
C GLU A 441 -3.60 -32.17 -3.47
N ALA A 442 -4.40 -31.92 -4.51
CA ALA A 442 -3.90 -31.41 -5.78
C ALA A 442 -3.35 -29.98 -5.61
N ALA A 443 -4.08 -29.11 -4.90
CA ALA A 443 -3.62 -27.76 -4.59
C ALA A 443 -2.29 -27.75 -3.82
N ILE A 444 -2.12 -28.66 -2.84
CA ILE A 444 -0.85 -28.84 -2.11
C ILE A 444 0.27 -29.25 -3.07
N CYS A 445 0.01 -30.17 -4.00
CA CYS A 445 0.99 -30.61 -5.00
C CYS A 445 1.39 -29.48 -5.94
N SER A 446 0.42 -28.71 -6.46
CA SER A 446 0.65 -27.55 -7.34
C SER A 446 1.46 -26.47 -6.62
N ALA A 447 1.13 -26.15 -5.35
CA ALA A 447 1.90 -25.20 -4.55
C ALA A 447 3.34 -25.69 -4.26
N LYS A 448 3.54 -27.00 -4.01
CA LYS A 448 4.89 -27.57 -3.89
C LYS A 448 5.67 -27.53 -5.19
N ARG A 449 5.01 -27.75 -6.33
CA ARG A 449 5.62 -27.63 -7.66
C ARG A 449 6.06 -26.20 -7.94
N LEU A 450 5.22 -25.22 -7.63
CA LEU A 450 5.53 -23.80 -7.66
C LEU A 450 6.79 -23.47 -6.83
N ILE A 451 6.86 -23.91 -5.57
CA ILE A 451 8.04 -23.71 -4.70
C ILE A 451 9.29 -24.38 -5.30
N ALA A 452 9.16 -25.56 -5.90
CA ALA A 452 10.28 -26.24 -6.56
C ALA A 452 10.80 -25.48 -7.81
N LEU A 453 9.92 -24.75 -8.49
CA LEU A 453 10.25 -23.90 -9.65
C LEU A 453 10.76 -22.52 -9.25
N ALA A 454 10.27 -21.94 -8.16
CA ALA A 454 10.66 -20.62 -7.68
C ALA A 454 10.66 -20.59 -6.14
N PRO A 455 11.74 -21.06 -5.48
CA PRO A 455 11.77 -21.24 -4.03
C PRO A 455 11.67 -19.93 -3.23
N ASN A 456 11.99 -18.79 -3.86
CA ASN A 456 11.92 -17.46 -3.25
C ASN A 456 10.70 -16.66 -3.69
N LEU A 457 9.79 -17.25 -4.46
CA LEU A 457 8.52 -16.59 -4.78
C LEU A 457 7.57 -16.73 -3.59
N ALA A 458 7.23 -15.60 -2.96
CA ALA A 458 6.43 -15.56 -1.73
C ALA A 458 5.05 -16.21 -1.92
N GLU A 459 4.45 -16.02 -3.10
CA GLU A 459 3.18 -16.58 -3.51
C GLU A 459 3.16 -18.12 -3.46
N GLY A 460 4.32 -18.77 -3.58
CA GLY A 460 4.41 -20.23 -3.45
C GLY A 460 4.18 -20.72 -2.03
N HIS A 461 4.81 -20.07 -1.07
CA HIS A 461 4.65 -20.39 0.34
C HIS A 461 3.26 -19.97 0.83
N GLU A 462 2.75 -18.83 0.37
CA GLU A 462 1.38 -18.38 0.64
C GLU A 462 0.34 -19.42 0.19
N ASN A 463 0.41 -19.85 -1.08
CA ASN A 463 -0.56 -20.77 -1.68
C ASN A 463 -0.52 -22.15 -0.99
N LEU A 464 0.68 -22.63 -0.64
CA LEU A 464 0.82 -23.84 0.17
C LEU A 464 0.21 -23.66 1.56
N GLY A 465 0.42 -22.51 2.20
CA GLY A 465 -0.17 -22.18 3.50
C GLY A 465 -1.70 -22.20 3.46
N TYR A 466 -2.31 -21.60 2.44
CA TYR A 466 -3.77 -21.67 2.24
C TYR A 466 -4.25 -23.10 2.06
N ALA A 467 -3.61 -23.85 1.16
CA ALA A 467 -4.00 -25.23 0.90
C ALA A 467 -3.89 -26.10 2.17
N LEU A 468 -2.83 -25.94 2.97
CA LEU A 468 -2.64 -26.65 4.23
C LEU A 468 -3.67 -26.25 5.29
N HIS A 469 -3.94 -24.96 5.47
CA HIS A 469 -4.95 -24.46 6.42
C HIS A 469 -6.33 -25.06 6.11
N TYR A 470 -6.80 -24.91 4.88
CA TYR A 470 -8.09 -25.45 4.48
C TYR A 470 -8.14 -26.98 4.44
N SER A 471 -6.98 -27.64 4.48
CA SER A 471 -6.86 -29.10 4.61
C SER A 471 -6.81 -29.61 6.05
N GLY A 472 -6.96 -28.74 7.06
CA GLY A 472 -6.89 -29.11 8.47
C GLY A 472 -5.46 -29.26 9.01
N LYS A 473 -4.47 -28.60 8.39
CA LYS A 473 -3.06 -28.62 8.83
C LYS A 473 -2.55 -27.22 9.21
N PRO A 474 -3.17 -26.55 10.20
CA PRO A 474 -2.88 -25.15 10.54
C PRO A 474 -1.44 -24.90 11.03
N GLU A 475 -0.79 -25.82 11.74
CA GLU A 475 0.61 -25.62 12.18
C GLU A 475 1.58 -25.54 11.00
N ASP A 476 1.41 -26.41 10.00
CA ASP A 476 2.22 -26.37 8.80
C ASP A 476 1.91 -25.13 7.96
N ALA A 477 0.63 -24.71 7.92
CA ALA A 477 0.23 -23.48 7.26
C ALA A 477 0.91 -22.23 7.86
N LEU A 478 1.01 -22.15 9.19
CA LEU A 478 1.69 -21.04 9.87
C LEU A 478 3.16 -20.92 9.45
N ARG A 479 3.89 -22.04 9.36
CA ARG A 479 5.29 -22.04 8.89
C ARG A 479 5.41 -21.51 7.46
N CYS A 480 4.44 -21.87 6.61
CA CYS A 480 4.38 -21.38 5.24
C CYS A 480 4.11 -19.86 5.19
N PHE A 481 3.17 -19.35 6.00
CA PHE A 481 2.91 -17.91 6.09
C PHE A 481 4.13 -17.15 6.62
N ASP A 482 4.80 -17.65 7.65
CA ASP A 482 6.02 -17.04 8.18
C ASP A 482 7.11 -16.96 7.10
N LYS A 483 7.28 -18.01 6.29
CA LYS A 483 8.21 -18.00 5.17
C LYS A 483 7.82 -17.01 4.07
N ALA A 484 6.53 -16.93 3.73
CA ALA A 484 6.01 -15.96 2.75
C ALA A 484 6.22 -14.51 3.23
N MET A 485 5.98 -14.24 4.51
CA MET A 485 6.19 -12.92 5.13
C MET A 485 7.66 -12.55 5.24
N ALA A 486 8.56 -13.52 5.43
CA ALA A 486 10.00 -13.27 5.37
C ALA A 486 10.45 -12.85 3.96
N LEU A 487 9.95 -13.52 2.92
CA LEU A 487 10.21 -13.17 1.52
C LEU A 487 9.52 -11.86 1.10
N ASN A 488 8.52 -11.41 1.85
CA ASN A 488 7.74 -10.22 1.56
C ASN A 488 7.52 -9.38 2.85
N PRO A 489 8.54 -8.69 3.38
CA PRO A 489 8.46 -7.96 4.65
C PRO A 489 7.31 -6.94 4.76
N TYR A 490 6.95 -6.29 3.65
CA TYR A 490 5.74 -5.47 3.51
C TYR A 490 4.61 -6.24 2.81
N TYR A 491 4.31 -7.43 3.33
CA TYR A 491 3.26 -8.32 2.83
C TYR A 491 1.87 -7.66 2.81
N PRO A 492 0.97 -8.05 1.89
CA PRO A 492 -0.44 -7.63 1.92
C PRO A 492 -1.11 -7.94 3.26
N ASP A 493 -1.97 -7.05 3.77
CA ASP A 493 -2.57 -7.19 5.11
C ASP A 493 -3.37 -8.48 5.28
N VAL A 494 -3.85 -9.06 4.17
CA VAL A 494 -4.62 -10.31 4.15
C VAL A 494 -3.83 -11.51 4.70
N TYR A 495 -2.49 -11.50 4.66
CA TYR A 495 -1.68 -12.57 5.24
C TYR A 495 -1.94 -12.71 6.75
N LEU A 496 -2.17 -11.58 7.43
CA LEU A 496 -2.53 -11.57 8.85
C LEU A 496 -3.89 -12.25 9.10
N HIS A 497 -4.83 -12.13 8.16
CA HIS A 497 -6.12 -12.80 8.28
C HIS A 497 -5.95 -14.33 8.27
N PHE A 498 -5.20 -14.86 7.32
CA PHE A 498 -4.99 -16.30 7.19
C PHE A 498 -4.13 -16.87 8.32
N GLN A 499 -3.12 -16.13 8.78
CA GLN A 499 -2.35 -16.50 9.98
C GLN A 499 -3.27 -16.57 11.21
N ALA A 500 -4.17 -15.59 11.39
CA ALA A 500 -5.15 -15.61 12.47
C ALA A 500 -6.18 -16.74 12.32
N GLN A 501 -6.61 -17.09 11.10
CA GLN A 501 -7.50 -18.23 10.86
C GLN A 501 -6.84 -19.56 11.26
N ALA A 502 -5.56 -19.74 10.91
CA ALA A 502 -4.81 -20.92 11.34
C ALA A 502 -4.68 -20.97 12.88
N MET A 503 -4.36 -19.85 13.54
CA MET A 503 -4.34 -19.77 15.02
C MET A 503 -5.71 -20.06 15.65
N PHE A 504 -6.78 -19.55 15.04
CA PHE A 504 -8.15 -19.80 15.48
C PHE A 504 -8.51 -21.28 15.39
N GLN A 505 -8.13 -21.94 14.28
CA GLN A 505 -8.32 -23.38 14.09
C GLN A 505 -7.54 -24.20 15.12
N LEU A 506 -6.44 -23.66 15.65
CA LEU A 506 -5.67 -24.22 16.77
C LEU A 506 -6.21 -23.89 18.16
N ARG A 507 -7.35 -23.19 18.27
CA ARG A 507 -7.92 -22.68 19.52
C ARG A 507 -7.01 -21.68 20.25
N ARG A 508 -6.04 -21.08 19.55
CA ARG A 508 -5.13 -20.03 20.05
C ARG A 508 -5.78 -18.66 19.88
N TYR A 509 -6.92 -18.46 20.54
CA TYR A 509 -7.81 -17.32 20.31
C TYR A 509 -7.20 -15.97 20.68
N GLU A 510 -6.49 -15.87 21.81
CA GLU A 510 -5.77 -14.65 22.22
C GLU A 510 -4.77 -14.20 21.15
N GLU A 511 -4.03 -15.14 20.57
CA GLU A 511 -3.02 -14.84 19.55
C GLU A 511 -3.69 -14.42 18.23
N ALA A 512 -4.77 -15.11 17.85
CA ALA A 512 -5.60 -14.70 16.71
C ALA A 512 -6.13 -13.27 16.89
N ILE A 513 -6.63 -12.90 18.08
CA ILE A 513 -7.07 -11.54 18.41
C ILE A 513 -5.95 -10.52 18.20
N GLY A 514 -4.75 -10.80 18.71
CA GLY A 514 -3.59 -9.92 18.54
C GLY A 514 -3.27 -9.65 17.07
N ILE A 515 -3.24 -10.71 16.26
CA ILE A 515 -2.99 -10.61 14.81
C ILE A 515 -4.12 -9.85 14.09
N LEU A 516 -5.38 -10.15 14.40
CA LEU A 516 -6.55 -9.51 13.78
C LEU A 516 -6.60 -8.01 14.10
N ARG A 517 -6.27 -7.61 15.33
CA ARG A 517 -6.18 -6.18 15.70
C ARG A 517 -5.10 -5.45 14.88
N ARG A 518 -3.93 -6.06 14.67
CA ARG A 518 -2.90 -5.50 13.76
C ARG A 518 -3.40 -5.36 12.33
N ARG A 519 -4.19 -6.32 11.85
CA ARG A 519 -4.82 -6.21 10.52
C ARG A 519 -5.84 -5.09 10.45
N LEU A 520 -6.68 -4.92 11.48
CA LEU A 520 -7.70 -3.86 11.52
C LEU A 520 -7.10 -2.45 11.52
N VAL A 521 -5.89 -2.28 12.05
CA VAL A 521 -5.12 -1.04 11.92
C VAL A 521 -4.79 -0.72 10.45
N ARG A 522 -4.41 -1.74 9.68
CA ARG A 522 -4.01 -1.61 8.27
C ARG A 522 -5.20 -1.55 7.32
N ASN A 523 -6.29 -2.25 7.67
CA ASN A 523 -7.51 -2.34 6.90
C ASN A 523 -8.73 -2.31 7.82
N PRO A 524 -9.21 -1.13 8.23
CA PRO A 524 -10.38 -1.00 9.13
C PRO A 524 -11.70 -1.48 8.50
N SER A 525 -11.75 -1.55 7.17
CA SER A 525 -12.93 -1.92 6.37
C SER A 525 -13.05 -3.42 6.09
N THR A 526 -12.31 -4.27 6.79
CA THR A 526 -12.47 -5.72 6.60
C THR A 526 -13.61 -6.30 7.44
N ASP A 527 -14.57 -6.91 6.78
CA ASP A 527 -15.67 -7.66 7.39
C ASP A 527 -15.21 -9.01 7.96
N VAL A 528 -14.43 -9.79 7.19
CA VAL A 528 -14.01 -11.16 7.55
C VAL A 528 -13.20 -11.25 8.82
N SER A 529 -12.29 -10.28 9.05
CA SER A 529 -11.50 -10.30 10.27
C SER A 529 -12.29 -9.85 11.49
N ARG A 530 -13.29 -8.98 11.32
CA ARG A 530 -14.20 -8.63 12.42
C ARG A 530 -15.08 -9.80 12.82
N VAL A 531 -15.55 -10.60 11.87
CA VAL A 531 -16.26 -11.86 12.18
C VAL A 531 -15.38 -12.83 12.94
N LEU A 532 -14.16 -13.07 12.47
CA LEU A 532 -13.23 -13.97 13.16
C LEU A 532 -12.85 -13.44 14.55
N LEU A 533 -12.73 -12.12 14.70
CA LEU A 533 -12.44 -11.47 15.97
C LEU A 533 -13.62 -11.61 16.94
N ALA A 534 -14.85 -11.39 16.47
CA ALA A 534 -16.08 -11.61 17.25
C ALA A 534 -16.21 -13.07 17.70
N ALA A 535 -15.95 -14.02 16.79
CA ALA A 535 -15.94 -15.45 17.13
C ALA A 535 -14.87 -15.78 18.18
N SER A 536 -13.67 -15.20 18.05
CA SER A 536 -12.57 -15.39 19.00
C SER A 536 -12.94 -14.88 20.39
N TYR A 537 -13.52 -13.69 20.49
CA TYR A 537 -14.03 -13.15 21.75
C TYR A 537 -15.14 -14.02 22.34
N GLY A 538 -16.05 -14.53 21.51
CA GLY A 538 -17.12 -15.42 21.97
C GLY A 538 -16.60 -16.73 22.57
N HIS A 539 -15.55 -17.33 21.99
CA HIS A 539 -14.88 -18.50 22.58
C HIS A 539 -14.20 -18.21 23.92
N LEU A 540 -13.81 -16.96 24.16
CA LEU A 540 -13.14 -16.51 25.38
C LEU A 540 -14.10 -15.92 26.43
N GLY A 541 -15.41 -15.93 26.17
CA GLY A 541 -16.39 -15.34 27.07
C GLY A 541 -16.44 -13.81 27.06
N ARG A 542 -15.72 -13.15 26.14
CA ARG A 542 -15.65 -11.67 26.03
C ARG A 542 -16.80 -11.11 25.20
N PHE A 543 -18.03 -11.36 25.65
CA PHE A 543 -19.24 -11.18 24.84
C PHE A 543 -19.52 -9.72 24.43
N GLU A 544 -19.14 -8.73 25.25
CA GLU A 544 -19.31 -7.31 24.87
C GLU A 544 -18.38 -6.92 23.70
N GLU A 545 -17.13 -7.37 23.73
CA GLU A 545 -16.19 -7.15 22.62
C GLU A 545 -16.68 -7.86 21.35
N ALA A 546 -17.21 -9.09 21.49
CA ALA A 546 -17.81 -9.83 20.38
C ALA A 546 -18.98 -9.07 19.74
N ARG A 547 -19.91 -8.54 20.56
CA ARG A 547 -21.05 -7.74 20.09
C ARG A 547 -20.64 -6.49 19.34
N ARG A 548 -19.63 -5.76 19.84
CA ARG A 548 -19.11 -4.55 19.18
C ARG A 548 -18.55 -4.85 17.80
N GLU A 549 -17.70 -5.87 17.69
CA GLU A 549 -17.14 -6.25 16.40
C GLU A 549 -18.21 -6.76 15.43
N TRP A 550 -19.21 -7.51 15.93
CA TRP A 550 -20.32 -7.98 15.12
C TRP A 550 -21.18 -6.85 14.55
N GLN A 551 -21.42 -5.78 15.32
CA GLN A 551 -22.11 -4.58 14.83
C GLN A 551 -21.29 -3.90 13.71
N GLU A 552 -19.97 -3.80 13.89
CA GLU A 552 -19.08 -3.21 12.89
C GLU A 552 -19.02 -4.01 11.58
N VAL A 553 -19.19 -5.34 11.61
CA VAL A 553 -19.30 -6.17 10.40
C VAL A 553 -20.38 -5.63 9.48
N PHE A 554 -21.60 -5.39 10.01
CA PHE A 554 -22.72 -4.90 9.21
C PHE A 554 -22.64 -3.40 8.89
N ARG A 555 -21.91 -2.62 9.70
CA ARG A 555 -21.61 -1.22 9.36
C ARG A 555 -20.72 -1.12 8.12
N VAL A 556 -19.76 -2.03 8.00
CA VAL A 556 -18.78 -2.08 6.90
C VAL A 556 -19.34 -2.82 5.68
N ASN A 557 -20.02 -3.95 5.90
CA ASN A 557 -20.66 -4.75 4.87
C ASN A 557 -22.12 -5.08 5.27
N PRO A 558 -23.09 -4.22 4.92
CA PRO A 558 -24.51 -4.45 5.24
C PRO A 558 -25.10 -5.74 4.64
N GLN A 559 -24.45 -6.32 3.64
CA GLN A 559 -24.89 -7.54 2.95
C GLN A 559 -24.09 -8.79 3.38
N TYR A 560 -23.35 -8.71 4.49
CA TYR A 560 -22.56 -9.84 4.96
C TYR A 560 -23.41 -11.08 5.23
N SER A 561 -22.97 -12.25 4.73
CA SER A 561 -23.68 -13.52 4.88
C SER A 561 -22.74 -14.64 5.32
N LEU A 562 -22.98 -15.20 6.51
CA LEU A 562 -22.28 -16.39 6.99
C LEU A 562 -22.57 -17.63 6.14
N GLU A 563 -23.80 -17.77 5.64
CA GLU A 563 -24.18 -18.88 4.76
C GLU A 563 -23.39 -18.84 3.46
N HIS A 564 -23.23 -17.65 2.88
CA HIS A 564 -22.40 -17.49 1.69
C HIS A 564 -20.94 -17.85 1.95
N ARG A 565 -20.37 -17.37 3.07
CA ARG A 565 -19.00 -17.72 3.47
C ARG A 565 -18.82 -19.22 3.66
N ARG A 566 -19.78 -19.88 4.33
CA ARG A 566 -19.80 -21.34 4.49
C ARG A 566 -19.75 -22.07 3.15
N LYS A 567 -20.47 -21.56 2.14
CA LYS A 567 -20.54 -22.17 0.80
C LYS A 567 -19.24 -21.99 0.00
N VAL A 568 -18.65 -20.79 0.03
CA VAL A 568 -17.51 -20.44 -0.83
C VAL A 568 -16.16 -20.85 -0.24
N LEU A 569 -15.99 -20.80 1.08
CA LEU A 569 -14.72 -21.12 1.69
C LEU A 569 -14.41 -22.63 1.54
N PRO A 570 -13.21 -22.99 1.06
CA PRO A 570 -12.91 -24.36 0.65
C PRO A 570 -12.44 -25.22 1.81
N TYR A 571 -13.07 -25.19 2.99
CA TYR A 571 -12.71 -26.11 4.07
C TYR A 571 -12.90 -27.57 3.66
N LYS A 572 -11.89 -28.41 3.92
CA LYS A 572 -11.93 -29.87 3.69
C LYS A 572 -12.87 -30.54 4.70
N ASP A 573 -12.76 -30.17 5.97
CA ASP A 573 -13.72 -30.51 7.01
C ASP A 573 -14.66 -29.32 7.25
N PRO A 574 -15.97 -29.42 6.95
CA PRO A 574 -16.93 -28.37 7.25
C PRO A 574 -16.97 -27.95 8.72
N ASN A 575 -16.59 -28.83 9.65
CA ASN A 575 -16.54 -28.51 11.07
C ASN A 575 -15.55 -27.38 11.39
N ASP A 576 -14.50 -27.21 10.58
CA ASP A 576 -13.53 -26.13 10.77
C ASP A 576 -14.18 -24.74 10.63
N PHE A 577 -15.12 -24.58 9.69
CA PHE A 577 -15.89 -23.35 9.57
C PHE A 577 -16.90 -23.19 10.71
N GLU A 578 -17.52 -24.29 11.17
CA GLU A 578 -18.50 -24.25 12.25
C GLU A 578 -17.90 -23.81 13.59
N LEU A 579 -16.58 -23.87 13.77
CA LEU A 579 -15.91 -23.26 14.92
C LEU A 579 -16.12 -21.74 14.96
N ILE A 580 -16.07 -21.06 13.81
CA ILE A 580 -16.34 -19.63 13.75
C ILE A 580 -17.78 -19.36 14.19
N VAL A 581 -18.72 -20.17 13.70
CA VAL A 581 -20.15 -20.07 14.03
C VAL A 581 -20.40 -20.37 15.51
N ASP A 582 -19.72 -21.34 16.10
CA ASP A 582 -19.80 -21.67 17.53
C ASP A 582 -19.33 -20.50 18.41
N GLY A 583 -18.21 -19.86 18.07
CA GLY A 583 -17.75 -18.65 18.76
C GLY A 583 -18.79 -17.54 18.74
N LEU A 584 -19.41 -17.28 17.58
CA LEU A 584 -20.48 -16.30 17.45
C LEU A 584 -21.73 -16.68 18.26
N ARG A 585 -22.12 -17.96 18.24
CA ARG A 585 -23.27 -18.50 18.99
C ARG A 585 -23.08 -18.35 20.49
N LYS A 586 -21.88 -18.61 21.01
CA LYS A 586 -21.54 -18.39 22.43
C LYS A 586 -21.73 -16.94 22.87
N ALA A 587 -21.52 -15.99 21.98
CA ALA A 587 -21.78 -14.57 22.22
C ALA A 587 -23.24 -14.14 21.97
N GLY A 588 -24.12 -15.04 21.57
CA GLY A 588 -25.53 -14.78 21.28
C GLY A 588 -25.76 -13.97 20.00
N LEU A 589 -24.87 -14.10 19.01
CA LEU A 589 -24.89 -13.29 17.79
C LEU A 589 -25.61 -13.97 16.61
N VAL A 590 -25.72 -15.30 16.63
CA VAL A 590 -26.27 -16.17 15.56
C VAL A 590 -27.02 -17.38 16.12
#